data_AF-A0A257MVJ2-F1
#
_entry.id   AF-A0A257MVJ2-F1
#
_cell.length_a   1.000
_cell.length_b   1.000
_cell.length_c   1.000
_cell.angle_alpha   90.00
_cell.angle_beta   90.00
_cell.angle_gamma   90.00
#
_symmetry.space_group_name_H-M   'P 1'
#
loop_
_entity.id
_entity.type
_entity.pdbx_description
1 polymer ?
#
loop_
_entity_poly.entity_id
_entity_poly.type
_entity_poly.pdbx_seq_one_letter_code
_entity_poly.pdbx_strand_id
1 'polypeptide(L)'
;MLKKIFAKFADIVLGILVTIYIVLEELVWETIAEPIYTFIHGLSILQKTEEFINKLNRHVLLVLFLTLFTQVELLGIFALKLIGTGKVIAGTTLYAGKIPVAAFTFWLFRLSKEKLMTFGWFKQAYDLIISIIEKIKMSSIHQRIAARLKSVKEWLKIQLSGTRLTINKLMETLRNSKTFDKIK
;
A
#
# COMPACT_ATOMS: atom_id res chain seq x y z
N MET A 1 -6.92 32.32 22.22
CA MET A 1 -5.91 31.28 22.50
C MET A 1 -6.37 29.87 22.11
N LEU A 2 -7.58 29.44 22.48
CA LEU A 2 -8.14 28.11 22.16
C LEU A 2 -8.11 27.75 20.67
N LYS A 3 -8.51 28.67 19.77
CA LYS A 3 -8.48 28.45 18.31
C LYS A 3 -7.08 28.16 17.75
N LYS A 4 -6.03 28.80 18.29
CA LYS A 4 -4.64 28.53 17.88
C LYS A 4 -4.15 27.16 18.35
N ILE A 5 -4.57 26.74 19.55
CA ILE A 5 -4.22 25.42 20.09
C ILE A 5 -4.95 24.32 19.31
N PHE A 6 -6.23 24.52 19.00
CA PHE A 6 -7.03 23.57 18.20
C PHE A 6 -6.50 23.45 16.77
N ALA A 7 -6.16 24.57 16.11
CA ALA A 7 -5.54 24.55 14.79
C ALA A 7 -4.20 23.80 14.80
N LYS A 8 -3.36 24.05 15.81
CA LYS A 8 -2.07 23.37 15.97
C LYS A 8 -2.21 21.87 16.25
N PHE A 9 -3.24 21.47 17.01
CA PHE A 9 -3.56 20.07 17.24
C PHE A 9 -4.06 19.40 15.96
N ALA A 10 -4.96 20.06 15.23
CA ALA A 10 -5.43 19.58 13.93
C ALA A 10 -4.27 19.42 12.94
N ASP A 11 -3.32 20.35 12.89
CA ASP A 11 -2.12 20.27 12.05
C ASP A 11 -1.24 19.06 12.41
N ILE A 12 -1.09 18.76 13.71
CA ILE A 12 -0.33 17.59 14.17
C ILE A 12 -1.04 16.29 13.79
N VAL A 13 -2.34 16.20 14.05
CA VAL A 13 -3.15 15.02 13.68
C VAL A 13 -3.14 14.81 12.17
N LEU A 14 -3.28 15.89 11.39
CA LEU A 14 -3.19 15.84 9.94
C LEU A 14 -1.80 15.39 9.49
N GLY A 15 -0.75 15.89 10.12
CA GLY A 15 0.62 15.46 9.86
C GLY A 15 0.81 13.95 10.08
N ILE A 16 0.34 13.43 11.21
CA ILE A 16 0.39 11.98 11.52
C ILE A 16 -0.38 11.18 10.47
N LEU A 17 -1.61 11.60 10.13
CA LEU A 17 -2.42 10.92 9.13
C LEU A 17 -1.77 10.92 7.75
N VAL A 18 -1.18 12.05 7.34
CA VAL A 18 -0.48 12.17 6.05
C VAL A 18 0.80 11.33 6.05
N THR A 19 1.55 11.28 7.15
CA THR A 19 2.71 10.37 7.27
C THR A 19 2.29 8.91 7.17
N ILE A 20 1.25 8.50 7.90
CA ILE A 20 0.71 7.13 7.81
C ILE A 20 0.26 6.83 6.38
N TYR A 21 -0.45 7.76 5.74
CA TYR A 21 -0.89 7.62 4.36
C TYR A 21 0.28 7.44 3.39
N ILE A 22 1.34 8.27 3.47
CA ILE A 22 2.50 8.17 2.57
C ILE A 22 3.26 6.85 2.80
N VAL A 23 3.49 6.47 4.07
CA VAL A 23 4.16 5.21 4.41
C VAL A 23 3.35 4.01 3.90
N LEU A 24 2.02 4.04 4.03
CA LEU A 24 1.15 3.00 3.49
C LEU A 24 1.13 3.02 1.95
N GLU A 25 1.09 4.17 1.29
CA GLU A 25 1.16 4.28 -0.18
C GLU A 25 2.47 3.66 -0.69
N GLU A 26 3.60 3.99 -0.08
CA GLU A 26 4.93 3.48 -0.45
C GLU A 26 5.09 1.99 -0.10
N LEU A 27 4.63 1.55 1.08
CA LEU A 27 4.68 0.15 1.49
C LEU A 27 3.77 -0.74 0.62
N VAL A 28 2.57 -0.28 0.29
CA VAL A 28 1.65 -0.96 -0.63
C VAL A 28 2.26 -0.97 -2.04
N TRP A 29 2.93 0.10 -2.47
CA TRP A 29 3.58 0.13 -3.77
C TRP A 29 4.73 -0.89 -3.89
N GLU A 30 5.68 -0.87 -2.95
CA GLU A 30 6.85 -1.77 -2.98
C GLU A 30 6.50 -3.23 -2.62
N THR A 31 5.59 -3.45 -1.66
CA THR A 31 5.28 -4.81 -1.17
C THR A 31 4.19 -5.50 -1.98
N ILE A 32 3.29 -4.73 -2.61
CA ILE A 32 2.11 -5.27 -3.29
C ILE A 32 2.12 -4.87 -4.77
N ALA A 33 2.23 -3.60 -5.12
CA ALA A 33 2.07 -3.17 -6.51
C ALA A 33 3.17 -3.70 -7.45
N GLU A 34 4.44 -3.60 -7.05
CA GLU A 34 5.59 -4.08 -7.84
C GLU A 34 5.62 -5.63 -8.00
N PRO A 35 5.50 -6.44 -6.93
CA PRO A 35 5.44 -7.89 -7.08
C PRO A 35 4.17 -8.35 -7.78
N ILE A 36 3.00 -7.73 -7.55
CA ILE A 36 1.80 -8.08 -8.30
C ILE A 36 1.93 -7.69 -9.77
N TYR A 37 2.52 -6.55 -10.12
CA TYR A 37 2.74 -6.16 -11.51
C TYR A 37 3.63 -7.16 -12.25
N THR A 38 4.72 -7.59 -11.62
CA THR A 38 5.65 -8.59 -12.17
C THR A 38 5.07 -10.01 -12.18
N PHE A 39 4.36 -10.44 -11.13
CA PHE A 39 3.63 -11.71 -11.11
C PHE A 39 2.52 -11.74 -12.16
N ILE A 40 1.75 -10.65 -12.34
CA ILE A 40 0.68 -10.57 -13.35
C ILE A 40 1.26 -10.71 -14.75
N HIS A 41 2.38 -10.04 -15.05
CA HIS A 41 3.03 -10.15 -16.35
C HIS A 41 3.61 -11.54 -16.60
N GLY A 42 3.94 -12.30 -15.54
CA GLY A 42 4.46 -13.67 -15.64
C GLY A 42 3.39 -14.77 -15.72
N LEU A 43 2.14 -14.52 -15.31
CA LEU A 43 1.08 -15.53 -15.28
C LEU A 43 0.17 -15.46 -16.52
N SER A 44 0.37 -16.37 -17.46
CA SER A 44 -0.53 -16.59 -18.61
C SER A 44 -1.99 -16.90 -18.23
N ILE A 45 -2.24 -17.34 -16.98
CA ILE A 45 -3.59 -17.56 -16.44
C ILE A 45 -4.37 -16.24 -16.30
N LEU A 46 -3.67 -15.13 -16.02
CA LEU A 46 -4.30 -13.82 -15.83
C LEU A 46 -4.68 -13.18 -17.16
N GLN A 47 -3.95 -13.48 -18.25
CA GLN A 47 -4.31 -13.03 -19.60
C GLN A 47 -5.66 -13.60 -20.05
N LYS A 48 -5.92 -14.90 -19.83
CA LYS A 48 -7.24 -15.50 -20.10
C LYS A 48 -8.35 -14.89 -19.24
N THR A 49 -8.04 -14.60 -17.98
CA THR A 49 -8.98 -13.98 -17.05
C THR A 49 -9.28 -12.53 -17.46
N GLU A 50 -8.27 -11.80 -17.94
CA GLU A 50 -8.38 -10.45 -18.46
C GLU A 50 -9.24 -10.41 -19.74
N GLU A 51 -9.01 -11.31 -20.69
CA GLU A 51 -9.87 -11.45 -21.87
C GLU A 51 -11.33 -11.76 -21.51
N PHE A 52 -11.55 -12.63 -20.52
CA PHE A 52 -12.88 -12.94 -20.03
C PHE A 52 -13.56 -11.70 -19.43
N ILE A 53 -12.87 -10.98 -18.54
CA ILE A 53 -13.35 -9.73 -17.92
C ILE A 53 -13.63 -8.66 -18.99
N ASN A 54 -12.78 -8.57 -20.02
CA ASN A 54 -12.96 -7.66 -21.14
C ASN A 54 -14.15 -8.02 -22.03
N LYS A 55 -14.66 -9.25 -22.00
CA LYS A 55 -15.91 -9.63 -22.69
C LYS A 55 -17.16 -9.33 -21.85
N LEU A 56 -17.03 -9.11 -20.54
CA LEU A 56 -18.18 -8.85 -19.67
C LEU A 56 -18.84 -7.49 -19.96
N ASN A 57 -20.16 -7.46 -19.81
CA ASN A 57 -20.96 -6.24 -19.89
C ASN A 57 -20.64 -5.31 -18.72
N ARG A 58 -20.67 -3.99 -18.97
CA ARG A 58 -20.46 -2.94 -17.95
C ARG A 58 -21.29 -3.13 -16.67
N HIS A 59 -22.53 -3.62 -16.77
CA HIS A 59 -23.40 -3.80 -15.60
C HIS A 59 -22.94 -4.98 -14.72
N VAL A 60 -22.51 -6.08 -15.35
CA VAL A 60 -21.94 -7.24 -14.64
C VAL A 60 -20.66 -6.85 -13.93
N LEU A 61 -19.79 -6.09 -14.61
CA LEU A 61 -18.55 -5.57 -14.03
C LEU A 61 -18.81 -4.65 -12.85
N LEU A 62 -19.82 -3.79 -12.94
CA LEU A 62 -20.21 -2.91 -11.85
C LEU A 62 -20.69 -3.71 -10.62
N VAL A 63 -21.59 -4.68 -10.80
CA VAL A 63 -22.08 -5.51 -9.70
C VAL A 63 -20.95 -6.33 -9.09
N LEU A 64 -20.08 -6.93 -9.91
CA LEU A 64 -18.93 -7.70 -9.45
C LEU A 64 -17.97 -6.82 -8.64
N PHE A 65 -17.62 -5.65 -9.17
CA PHE A 65 -16.76 -4.69 -8.48
C PHE A 65 -17.37 -4.25 -7.16
N LEU A 66 -18.63 -3.81 -7.14
CA LEU A 66 -19.30 -3.36 -5.92
C LEU A 66 -19.40 -4.48 -4.88
N THR A 67 -19.71 -5.71 -5.30
CA THR A 67 -19.78 -6.86 -4.38
C THR A 67 -18.44 -7.12 -3.71
N LEU A 68 -17.36 -7.20 -4.51
CA LEU A 68 -16.01 -7.42 -4.01
C LEU A 68 -15.53 -6.24 -3.13
N PHE A 69 -15.81 -5.01 -3.55
CA PHE A 69 -15.47 -3.81 -2.80
C PHE A 69 -16.17 -3.77 -1.45
N THR A 70 -17.50 -3.96 -1.43
CA THR A 70 -18.28 -4.01 -0.19
C THR A 70 -17.81 -5.13 0.72
N GLN A 71 -17.47 -6.31 0.19
CA GLN A 71 -16.92 -7.41 1.00
C GLN A 71 -15.61 -7.01 1.69
N VAL A 72 -14.68 -6.37 0.98
CA VAL A 72 -13.40 -5.91 1.55
C VAL A 72 -13.62 -4.85 2.64
N GLU A 73 -14.55 -3.92 2.42
CA GLU A 73 -14.89 -2.89 3.41
C GLU A 73 -15.54 -3.50 4.66
N LEU A 74 -16.49 -4.43 4.50
CA LEU A 74 -17.11 -5.14 5.61
C LEU A 74 -16.08 -5.92 6.43
N LEU A 75 -15.16 -6.65 5.77
CA LEU A 75 -14.06 -7.33 6.45
C LEU A 75 -13.20 -6.35 7.25
N GLY A 76 -12.95 -5.16 6.72
CA GLY A 76 -12.26 -4.07 7.43
C GLY A 76 -12.99 -3.63 8.70
N ILE A 77 -14.30 -3.38 8.60
CA ILE A 77 -15.14 -2.98 9.74
C ILE A 77 -15.18 -4.09 10.80
N PHE A 78 -15.36 -5.34 10.40
CA PHE A 78 -15.36 -6.48 11.32
C PHE A 78 -14.01 -6.66 12.01
N ALA A 79 -12.90 -6.49 11.29
CA ALA A 79 -11.56 -6.54 11.87
C ALA A 79 -11.35 -5.46 12.93
N LEU A 80 -11.76 -4.22 12.64
CA LEU A 80 -11.70 -3.11 13.59
C LEU A 80 -12.58 -3.37 14.82
N LYS A 81 -13.80 -3.90 14.62
CA LYS A 81 -14.69 -4.29 15.72
C LYS A 81 -14.04 -5.35 16.62
N LEU A 82 -13.43 -6.38 16.03
CA LEU A 82 -12.72 -7.43 16.76
C LEU A 82 -11.59 -6.86 17.62
N ILE A 83 -10.76 -5.98 17.05
CA ILE A 83 -9.70 -5.28 17.78
C ILE A 83 -10.29 -4.45 18.93
N GLY A 84 -11.34 -3.67 18.66
CA GLY A 84 -12.02 -2.86 19.68
C GLY A 84 -12.64 -3.68 20.82
N THR A 85 -13.00 -4.94 20.58
CA THR A 85 -13.48 -5.88 21.61
C THR A 85 -12.36 -6.63 22.35
N GLY A 86 -11.08 -6.27 22.13
CA GLY A 86 -9.93 -6.90 22.76
C GLY A 86 -9.39 -8.15 22.07
N LYS A 87 -10.03 -8.61 20.98
CA LYS A 87 -9.56 -9.75 20.16
C LYS A 87 -8.55 -9.28 19.11
N VAL A 88 -7.45 -8.70 19.57
CA VAL A 88 -6.45 -8.04 18.70
C VAL A 88 -5.87 -9.00 17.67
N ILE A 89 -5.42 -10.19 18.07
CA ILE A 89 -4.82 -11.16 17.14
C ILE A 89 -5.79 -11.54 16.03
N ALA A 90 -7.02 -11.94 16.40
CA ALA A 90 -8.04 -12.34 15.42
C ALA A 90 -8.42 -11.19 14.47
N GLY A 91 -8.55 -9.97 15.00
CA GLY A 91 -8.84 -8.79 14.19
C GLY A 91 -7.69 -8.43 13.25
N THR A 92 -6.44 -8.49 13.69
CA THR A 92 -5.26 -8.27 12.85
C THR A 92 -5.14 -9.34 11.77
N THR A 93 -5.34 -10.63 12.09
CA THR A 93 -5.33 -11.71 11.10
C THR A 93 -6.43 -11.53 10.06
N LEU A 94 -7.64 -11.15 10.48
CA LEU A 94 -8.74 -10.85 9.56
C LEU A 94 -8.42 -9.65 8.65
N TYR A 95 -7.81 -8.61 9.22
CA TYR A 95 -7.37 -7.44 8.46
C TYR A 95 -6.28 -7.78 7.44
N ALA A 96 -5.31 -8.64 7.81
CA ALA A 96 -4.28 -9.10 6.87
C ALA A 96 -4.87 -10.01 5.78
N GLY A 97 -5.81 -10.89 6.14
CA GLY A 97 -6.48 -11.79 5.21
C GLY A 97 -7.31 -11.09 4.12
N LYS A 98 -7.72 -9.83 4.33
CA LYS A 98 -8.42 -9.06 3.31
C LYS A 98 -7.49 -8.53 2.20
N ILE A 99 -6.16 -8.52 2.42
CA ILE A 99 -5.18 -7.93 1.49
C ILE A 99 -5.24 -8.56 0.09
N PRO A 100 -5.24 -9.90 -0.07
CA PRO A 100 -5.34 -10.53 -1.40
C PRO A 100 -6.65 -10.20 -2.11
N VAL A 101 -7.76 -10.16 -1.37
CA VAL A 101 -9.08 -9.81 -1.91
C VAL A 101 -9.08 -8.36 -2.38
N ALA A 102 -8.53 -7.43 -1.59
CA ALA A 102 -8.39 -6.04 -1.96
C ALA A 102 -7.52 -5.86 -3.22
N ALA A 103 -6.40 -6.57 -3.30
CA ALA A 103 -5.52 -6.56 -4.47
C ALA A 103 -6.24 -7.03 -5.74
N PHE A 104 -7.03 -8.12 -5.63
CA PHE A 104 -7.85 -8.61 -6.75
C PHE A 104 -8.94 -7.61 -7.15
N THR A 105 -9.62 -6.98 -6.19
CA THR A 105 -10.62 -5.94 -6.45
C THR A 105 -10.01 -4.74 -7.19
N PHE A 106 -8.81 -4.29 -6.79
CA PHE A 106 -8.11 -3.20 -7.48
C PHE A 106 -7.65 -3.60 -8.88
N TRP A 107 -7.19 -4.84 -9.06
CA TRP A 107 -6.84 -5.36 -10.37
C TRP A 107 -8.05 -5.39 -11.31
N LEU A 108 -9.19 -5.95 -10.86
CA LEU A 108 -10.44 -5.97 -11.60
C LEU A 108 -10.91 -4.54 -11.94
N PHE A 109 -10.84 -3.63 -10.98
CA PHE A 109 -11.18 -2.22 -11.18
C PHE A 109 -10.33 -1.60 -12.29
N ARG A 110 -9.01 -1.82 -12.28
CA ARG A 110 -8.11 -1.28 -13.30
C ARG A 110 -8.49 -1.74 -14.70
N LEU A 111 -8.79 -3.03 -14.87
CA LEU A 111 -9.22 -3.60 -16.15
C LEU A 111 -10.59 -3.09 -16.60
N SER A 112 -11.52 -2.96 -15.67
CA SER A 112 -12.89 -2.54 -15.96
C SER A 112 -13.10 -1.02 -15.94
N LYS A 113 -12.07 -0.24 -15.59
CA LYS A 113 -12.16 1.20 -15.31
C LYS A 113 -12.88 1.95 -16.42
N GLU A 114 -12.45 1.77 -17.67
CA GLU A 114 -13.05 2.47 -18.82
C GLU A 114 -14.55 2.20 -18.92
N LYS A 115 -14.97 0.94 -18.75
CA LYS A 115 -16.38 0.54 -18.78
C LYS A 115 -17.15 1.06 -17.57
N LEU A 116 -16.56 1.07 -16.39
CA LEU A 116 -17.17 1.60 -15.16
C LEU A 116 -17.35 3.12 -15.20
N MET A 117 -16.40 3.84 -15.81
CA MET A 117 -16.50 5.29 -16.00
C MET A 117 -17.62 5.71 -16.96
N THR A 118 -18.22 4.78 -17.71
CA THR A 118 -19.41 5.07 -18.53
C THR A 118 -20.66 5.33 -17.68
N PHE A 119 -20.68 4.90 -16.42
CA PHE A 119 -21.75 5.24 -15.48
C PHE A 119 -21.50 6.63 -14.90
N GLY A 120 -22.38 7.59 -15.21
CA GLY A 120 -22.19 9.00 -14.83
C GLY A 120 -22.01 9.22 -13.31
N TRP A 121 -22.83 8.58 -12.48
CA TRP A 121 -22.72 8.67 -11.02
C TRP A 121 -21.41 8.08 -10.49
N PHE A 122 -20.95 6.98 -11.10
CA PHE A 122 -19.73 6.29 -10.69
C PHE A 122 -18.51 7.14 -11.03
N LYS A 123 -18.49 7.73 -12.23
CA LYS A 123 -17.48 8.68 -12.66
C LYS A 123 -17.43 9.90 -11.75
N GLN A 124 -18.57 10.48 -11.40
CA GLN A 124 -18.63 11.64 -10.49
C GLN A 124 -18.05 11.30 -9.11
N ALA A 125 -18.40 10.15 -8.55
CA ALA A 125 -17.85 9.70 -7.27
C ALA A 125 -16.33 9.49 -7.36
N TYR A 126 -15.85 8.86 -8.42
CA TYR A 126 -14.43 8.65 -8.66
C TYR A 126 -13.66 9.99 -8.78
N ASP A 127 -14.15 10.91 -9.62
CA ASP A 127 -13.54 12.22 -9.85
C ASP A 127 -13.49 13.04 -8.54
N LEU A 128 -14.54 12.96 -7.71
CA LEU A 128 -14.56 13.59 -6.39
C LEU A 128 -13.44 13.05 -5.48
N ILE A 129 -13.29 11.72 -5.40
CA ILE A 129 -12.26 11.08 -4.59
C ILE A 129 -10.86 11.47 -5.08
N ILE A 130 -10.63 11.43 -6.39
CA ILE A 130 -9.34 11.84 -6.99
C ILE A 130 -9.05 13.30 -6.69
N SER A 131 -10.03 14.20 -6.81
CA SER A 131 -9.84 15.61 -6.48
C SER A 131 -9.48 15.84 -5.01
N ILE A 132 -10.06 15.07 -4.09
CA ILE A 132 -9.69 15.11 -2.67
C ILE A 132 -8.25 14.65 -2.47
N ILE A 133 -7.85 13.54 -3.10
CA ILE A 133 -6.48 13.02 -3.03
C ILE A 133 -5.49 14.04 -3.59
N GLU A 134 -5.79 14.64 -4.73
CA GLU A 134 -4.94 15.68 -5.34
C GLU A 134 -4.81 16.90 -4.42
N LYS A 135 -5.90 17.36 -3.80
CA LYS A 135 -5.85 18.44 -2.79
C LYS A 135 -4.96 18.08 -1.61
N ILE A 136 -5.02 16.83 -1.13
CA ILE A 136 -4.14 16.35 -0.06
C ILE A 136 -2.68 16.34 -0.54
N LYS A 137 -2.40 15.83 -1.74
CA LYS A 137 -1.04 15.74 -2.32
C LYS A 137 -0.42 17.12 -2.58
N MET A 138 -1.23 18.10 -2.99
CA MET A 138 -0.82 19.49 -3.19
C MET A 138 -0.69 20.28 -1.89
N SER A 139 -1.20 19.74 -0.76
CA SER A 139 -1.05 20.42 0.52
C SER A 139 0.44 20.57 0.89
N SER A 140 0.79 21.72 1.46
CA SER A 140 2.15 22.01 1.91
C SER A 140 2.63 21.02 2.97
N ILE A 141 1.70 20.41 3.72
CA ILE A 141 1.97 19.38 4.73
C ILE A 141 2.42 18.09 4.07
N HIS A 142 1.70 17.61 3.04
CA HIS A 142 2.10 16.43 2.27
C HIS A 142 3.46 16.61 1.61
N GLN A 143 3.70 17.73 0.92
CA GLN A 143 4.97 17.97 0.24
C GLN A 143 6.16 17.99 1.21
N ARG A 144 6.00 18.62 2.38
CA ARG A 144 7.05 18.66 3.42
C ARG A 144 7.34 17.27 4.00
N ILE A 145 6.31 16.47 4.24
CA ILE A 145 6.47 15.11 4.79
C ILE A 145 7.11 14.20 3.74
N ALA A 146 6.66 14.25 2.48
CA ALA A 146 7.22 13.47 1.39
C ALA A 146 8.72 13.76 1.16
N ALA A 147 9.11 15.04 1.16
CA ALA A 147 10.52 15.43 1.03
C ALA A 147 11.39 14.89 2.19
N ARG A 148 10.87 14.95 3.43
CA ARG A 148 11.57 14.39 4.60
C ARG A 148 11.68 12.88 4.54
N LEU A 149 10.61 12.17 4.18
CA LEU A 149 10.63 10.72 4.04
C LEU A 149 11.66 10.25 3.01
N LYS A 150 11.76 10.96 1.86
CA LYS A 150 12.79 10.67 0.85
C LYS A 150 14.22 10.81 1.41
N SER A 151 14.50 11.90 2.13
CA SER A 151 15.82 12.10 2.76
C SER A 151 16.14 11.05 3.82
N VAL A 152 15.14 10.62 4.61
CA VAL A 152 15.32 9.55 5.61
C VAL A 152 15.59 8.20 4.94
N LYS A 153 14.88 7.89 3.86
CA LYS A 153 15.09 6.66 3.07
C LYS A 153 16.48 6.63 2.44
N GLU A 154 16.94 7.75 1.88
CA GLU A 154 18.30 7.89 1.35
C GLU A 154 19.36 7.72 2.44
N TRP A 155 19.17 8.36 3.60
CA TRP A 155 20.06 8.20 4.75
C TRP A 155 20.11 6.75 5.27
N LEU A 156 18.96 6.10 5.42
CA LEU A 156 18.86 4.69 5.83
C LEU A 156 19.57 3.77 4.82
N LYS A 157 19.39 4.00 3.51
CA LYS A 157 20.03 3.21 2.46
C LYS A 157 21.55 3.33 2.51
N ILE A 158 22.07 4.54 2.72
CA ILE A 158 23.51 4.77 2.88
C ILE A 158 24.03 4.05 4.13
N GLN A 159 23.34 4.18 5.26
CA GLN A 159 23.77 3.56 6.52
C GLN A 159 23.74 2.03 6.46
N LEU A 160 22.69 1.45 5.86
CA LEU A 160 22.56 0.00 5.65
C LEU A 160 23.62 -0.53 4.68
N SER A 161 23.99 0.24 3.65
CA SER A 161 25.04 -0.14 2.70
C SER A 161 26.45 -0.15 3.34
N GLY A 162 26.76 0.84 4.18
CA GLY A 162 28.00 0.86 4.96
C GLY A 162 28.08 -0.31 5.95
N THR A 163 26.97 -0.62 6.62
CA THR A 163 26.90 -1.75 7.56
C THR A 163 27.10 -3.10 6.86
N ARG A 164 26.52 -3.30 5.67
CA ARG A 164 26.75 -4.49 4.84
C ARG A 164 28.23 -4.67 4.45
N LEU A 165 28.94 -3.59 4.14
CA LEU A 165 30.35 -3.63 3.79
C LEU A 165 31.23 -4.06 4.97
N THR A 166 30.94 -3.55 6.17
CA THR A 166 31.66 -3.92 7.39
C THR A 166 31.41 -5.37 7.79
N ILE A 167 30.16 -5.84 7.68
CA ILE A 167 29.80 -7.24 7.95
C ILE A 167 30.49 -8.18 6.96
N ASN A 168 30.55 -7.83 5.67
CA ASN A 168 31.23 -8.64 4.66
C ASN A 168 32.74 -8.73 4.91
N LYS A 169 33.40 -7.60 5.24
CA LYS A 169 34.82 -7.60 5.62
C LYS A 169 35.10 -8.43 6.88
N LEU A 170 34.21 -8.36 7.87
CA LEU A 170 34.32 -9.14 9.10
C LEU A 170 34.11 -10.64 8.84
N MET A 171 33.14 -11.00 8.00
CA MET A 171 32.95 -12.39 7.54
C MET A 171 34.15 -12.90 6.74
N GLU A 172 34.77 -12.09 5.88
CA GLU A 172 35.99 -12.48 5.17
C GLU A 172 37.18 -12.67 6.10
N THR A 173 37.32 -11.81 7.11
CA THR A 173 38.39 -11.91 8.11
C THR A 173 38.21 -13.16 8.98
N LEU A 174 36.98 -13.45 9.42
CA LEU A 174 36.66 -14.69 10.15
C LEU A 174 36.81 -15.95 9.29
N ARG A 175 36.50 -15.87 7.99
CA ARG A 175 36.69 -16.97 7.04
C ARG A 175 38.18 -17.25 6.86
N ASN A 176 39.00 -16.22 6.67
CA ASN A 176 40.45 -16.35 6.51
C ASN A 176 41.14 -16.81 7.80
N SER A 177 40.64 -16.40 8.98
CA SER A 177 41.21 -16.88 10.26
C SER A 177 40.92 -18.36 10.52
N LYS A 178 39.76 -18.88 10.11
CA LYS A 178 39.45 -20.32 10.18
C LYS A 178 40.27 -21.18 9.22
N THR A 179 40.72 -20.64 8.09
CA THR A 179 41.58 -21.37 7.14
C THR A 179 43.01 -21.53 7.67
N PHE A 180 43.48 -20.60 8.51
CA PHE A 180 44.80 -20.67 9.15
C PHE A 180 44.88 -21.70 10.28
N ASP A 181 43.76 -22.03 10.92
CA ASP A 181 43.69 -23.02 12.01
C ASP A 181 43.68 -24.49 11.50
N LYS A 182 43.69 -24.69 10.18
CA LYS A 182 43.75 -26.01 9.51
C LYS A 182 45.14 -26.40 8.99
N ILE A 183 46.16 -25.54 9.15
CA ILE A 183 47.53 -25.77 8.62
C ILE A 183 48.55 -25.86 9.78
N LYS A 184 48.13 -26.34 10.95
CA LYS A 184 49.04 -26.67 12.06
C LYS A 184 48.75 -28.07 12.55
#